data_AF-A0A1V6N3I1-F1
#
_entry.id   AF-A0A1V6N3I1-F1
#
_cell.length_a   1.000
_cell.length_b   1.000
_cell.length_c   1.000
_cell.angle_alpha   90.00
_cell.angle_beta   90.00
_cell.angle_gamma   90.00
#
_symmetry.space_group_name_H-M   'P 1'
#
loop_
_entity.id
_entity.type
_entity.pdbx_description
1 polymer ?
#
loop_
_entity_poly.entity_id
_entity_poly.type
_entity_poly.pdbx_seq_one_letter_code
_entity_poly.pdbx_strand_id
1 'polypeptide(L)'
;MKILVIQESDWLERNPHQQHHLMDRMAVRGHEIRVIDYPIDWPNDNDKGLVYPKKTFYNVSKVDDNANIQVIRPSFIKLPVFSYLSLANSHRNEIKKQIKEFKPDVIIALGLMNAYIASKIAKSENIPFVYYLIDVLYTLIPEKAFQSFGRMINKKAISNSDLVITINEQLKSLAIDLGAKKDETVVIDAGIDFESYNPDLDDSNIRKELGINKNDIVLFFMGWIYDFAGMKELAIELGKKREDYSNFKIVIVGDGDAYDDIVRIKDDYDLSSQLILTGKQPYTRIPEFLSLADFCLLPAYIDEEIMQDIVPIKLYEYLAMRKVVIATKLPGIFKEFGESHGIEYVNSAIEVLACASSIIDNGDYDRIANSGRDFVKNNDWNLITDDFEKVLNDLIKDFN
;
A
#
# COMPACT_ATOMS: atom_id res chain seq x y z
N MET A 1 3.66 24.74 5.77
CA MET A 1 4.98 24.09 6.01
C MET A 1 5.64 23.78 4.68
N LYS A 2 6.97 23.70 4.67
CA LYS A 2 7.80 23.17 3.60
C LYS A 2 8.23 21.75 3.96
N ILE A 3 7.69 20.75 3.27
CA ILE A 3 7.89 19.34 3.59
C ILE A 3 8.79 18.72 2.53
N LEU A 4 9.94 18.17 2.95
CA LEU A 4 10.81 17.40 2.08
C LEU A 4 10.59 15.91 2.33
N VAL A 5 9.98 15.22 1.36
CA VAL A 5 9.73 13.79 1.38
C VAL A 5 10.87 13.04 0.71
N ILE A 6 11.28 11.92 1.26
CA ILE A 6 12.39 11.10 0.75
C ILE A 6 11.95 9.63 0.71
N GLN A 7 11.97 9.01 -0.47
CA GLN A 7 11.58 7.60 -0.64
C GLN A 7 12.47 6.84 -1.64
N GLU A 8 12.44 5.52 -1.56
CA GLU A 8 13.18 4.60 -2.47
C GLU A 8 12.24 3.89 -3.46
N SER A 9 11.14 4.55 -3.82
CA SER A 9 10.14 4.06 -4.78
C SER A 9 9.80 5.14 -5.82
N ASP A 10 9.21 4.72 -6.94
CA ASP A 10 8.83 5.64 -8.02
C ASP A 10 7.57 6.40 -7.62
N TRP A 11 7.66 7.72 -7.45
CA TRP A 11 6.49 8.54 -7.06
C TRP A 11 5.47 8.69 -8.20
N LEU A 12 5.93 8.58 -9.45
CA LEU A 12 5.10 8.85 -10.62
C LEU A 12 4.36 7.60 -11.08
N GLU A 13 5.06 6.47 -11.19
CA GLU A 13 4.54 5.26 -11.82
C GLU A 13 3.79 4.34 -10.83
N ARG A 14 4.11 4.40 -9.53
CA ARG A 14 3.40 3.60 -8.53
C ARG A 14 1.97 4.09 -8.36
N ASN A 15 1.05 3.17 -8.10
CA ASN A 15 -0.32 3.54 -7.75
C ASN A 15 -0.33 4.40 -6.46
N PRO A 16 -1.38 5.21 -6.25
CA PRO A 16 -1.53 5.92 -5.00
C PRO A 16 -1.42 4.99 -3.79
N HIS A 17 -0.70 5.48 -2.79
CA HIS A 17 -0.46 4.86 -1.49
C HIS A 17 -0.68 5.96 -0.44
N GLN A 18 -0.71 5.62 0.84
CA GLN A 18 -1.01 6.56 1.91
C GLN A 18 -0.19 7.86 1.88
N GLN A 19 1.11 7.80 1.57
CA GLN A 19 1.94 8.99 1.42
C GLN A 19 1.51 9.89 0.26
N HIS A 20 1.01 9.32 -0.85
CA HIS A 20 0.48 10.10 -1.95
C HIS A 20 -0.81 10.82 -1.54
N HIS A 21 -1.72 10.11 -0.84
CA HIS A 21 -2.96 10.69 -0.33
C HIS A 21 -2.70 11.87 0.61
N LEU A 22 -1.77 11.70 1.55
CA LEU A 22 -1.42 12.74 2.51
C LEU A 22 -0.71 13.92 1.83
N MET A 23 0.31 13.67 1.00
CA MET A 23 1.08 14.76 0.40
C MET A 23 0.28 15.60 -0.59
N ASP A 24 -0.60 14.99 -1.38
CA ASP A 24 -1.47 15.75 -2.29
C ASP A 24 -2.42 16.67 -1.50
N ARG A 25 -3.06 16.14 -0.44
CA ARG A 25 -3.98 16.93 0.40
C ARG A 25 -3.25 18.03 1.18
N MET A 26 -2.05 17.75 1.68
CA MET A 26 -1.19 18.77 2.29
C MET A 26 -0.82 19.86 1.26
N ALA A 27 -0.51 19.49 0.01
CA ALA A 27 -0.22 20.48 -1.04
C ALA A 27 -1.44 21.37 -1.33
N VAL A 28 -2.64 20.78 -1.43
CA VAL A 28 -3.90 21.51 -1.65
C VAL A 28 -4.21 22.47 -0.49
N ARG A 29 -3.85 22.11 0.74
CA ARG A 29 -3.96 22.99 1.94
C ARG A 29 -2.94 24.13 1.97
N GLY A 30 -2.07 24.24 0.97
CA GLY A 30 -1.10 25.33 0.83
C GLY A 30 0.28 25.03 1.41
N HIS A 31 0.58 23.77 1.73
CA HIS A 31 1.94 23.35 2.09
C HIS A 31 2.79 23.18 0.82
N GLU A 32 4.05 23.56 0.88
CA GLU A 32 4.98 23.30 -0.23
C GLU A 32 5.59 21.91 -0.04
N ILE A 33 5.48 21.04 -1.05
CA ILE A 33 5.98 19.66 -0.99
C ILE A 33 7.05 19.44 -2.06
N ARG A 34 8.20 18.92 -1.65
CA ARG A 34 9.21 18.37 -2.55
C ARG A 34 9.47 16.91 -2.22
N VAL A 35 9.56 16.07 -3.24
CA VAL A 35 9.86 14.64 -3.09
C VAL A 35 11.21 14.35 -3.72
N ILE A 36 12.08 13.62 -3.02
CA ILE A 36 13.24 12.96 -3.60
C ILE A 36 12.90 11.47 -3.77
N ASP A 37 12.82 11.02 -5.01
CA ASP A 37 12.36 9.67 -5.35
C ASP A 37 13.42 8.79 -6.04
N TYR A 38 13.03 7.57 -6.39
CA TYR A 38 13.88 6.62 -7.10
C TYR A 38 13.04 5.69 -8.01
N PRO A 39 13.34 5.57 -9.31
CA PRO A 39 12.58 4.71 -10.21
C PRO A 39 12.97 3.24 -9.99
N ILE A 40 12.42 2.61 -8.96
CA ILE A 40 12.82 1.26 -8.53
C ILE A 40 12.70 0.21 -9.65
N ASP A 41 11.75 0.42 -10.57
CA ASP A 41 11.46 -0.47 -11.70
C ASP A 41 12.36 -0.23 -12.93
N TRP A 42 13.41 0.60 -12.81
CA TRP A 42 14.37 0.85 -13.89
C TRP A 42 14.99 -0.40 -14.54
N PRO A 43 15.13 -1.57 -13.90
CA PRO A 43 15.61 -2.77 -14.59
C PRO A 43 14.72 -3.21 -15.75
N ASN A 44 13.45 -2.78 -15.74
CA ASN A 44 12.46 -3.04 -16.78
C ASN A 44 12.39 -1.90 -17.81
N ASP A 45 13.18 -0.83 -17.68
CA ASP A 45 13.24 0.25 -18.65
C ASP A 45 13.78 -0.26 -20.00
N ASN A 46 13.18 0.22 -21.09
CA ASN A 46 13.74 0.01 -22.44
C ASN A 46 15.09 0.73 -22.65
N ASP A 47 15.41 1.72 -21.82
CA ASP A 47 16.66 2.49 -21.90
C ASP A 47 17.84 1.73 -21.26
N LYS A 48 18.75 1.30 -22.13
CA LYS A 48 19.97 0.54 -21.80
C LYS A 48 21.18 1.42 -21.42
N GLY A 49 20.98 2.73 -21.21
CA GLY A 49 22.03 3.62 -20.73
C GLY A 49 22.62 3.17 -19.38
N LEU A 50 23.92 3.40 -19.14
CA LEU A 50 24.57 3.05 -17.87
C LEU A 50 24.23 4.01 -16.71
N VAL A 51 23.68 5.18 -17.02
CA VAL A 51 23.41 6.25 -16.05
C VAL A 51 21.98 6.73 -16.25
N TYR A 52 21.22 6.79 -15.16
CA TYR A 52 19.96 7.51 -15.11
C TYR A 52 20.27 8.99 -14.88
N PRO A 53 19.94 9.91 -15.81
CA PRO A 53 20.19 11.34 -15.62
C PRO A 53 19.24 11.92 -14.57
N LYS A 54 19.68 12.94 -13.84
CA LYS A 54 18.80 13.65 -12.90
C LYS A 54 17.61 14.23 -13.66
N LYS A 55 16.39 14.03 -13.12
CA LYS A 55 15.15 14.63 -13.63
C LYS A 55 14.44 15.39 -12.53
N THR A 56 13.63 16.37 -12.93
CA THR A 56 12.74 17.10 -12.03
C THR A 56 11.42 17.29 -12.72
N PHE A 57 10.36 16.93 -12.01
CA PHE A 57 8.98 16.99 -12.45
C PHE A 57 8.26 18.02 -11.57
N TYR A 58 7.36 18.78 -12.18
CA TYR A 58 6.60 19.86 -11.55
C TYR A 58 5.11 19.62 -11.76
N ASN A 59 4.27 20.19 -10.90
CA ASN A 59 2.81 20.03 -10.97
C ASN A 59 2.40 18.55 -10.97
N VAL A 60 3.05 17.76 -10.12
CA VAL A 60 2.72 16.34 -9.96
C VAL A 60 1.58 16.20 -8.95
N SER A 61 0.57 15.43 -9.33
CA SER A 61 -0.53 14.95 -8.50
C SER A 61 -0.70 13.44 -8.69
N LYS A 62 -1.22 12.75 -7.69
CA LYS A 62 -1.51 11.30 -7.71
C LYS A 62 -2.94 10.96 -7.31
N VAL A 63 -3.56 11.79 -6.49
CA VAL A 63 -4.90 11.59 -5.92
C VAL A 63 -5.78 12.82 -6.15
N ASP A 64 -5.25 14.02 -5.97
CA ASP A 64 -5.99 15.27 -6.19
C ASP A 64 -5.30 16.10 -7.27
N ASP A 65 -6.00 16.31 -8.40
CA ASP A 65 -5.48 17.05 -9.56
C ASP A 65 -5.12 18.51 -9.25
N ASN A 66 -5.56 19.06 -8.12
CA ASN A 66 -5.18 20.39 -7.67
C ASN A 66 -3.84 20.41 -6.90
N ALA A 67 -3.28 19.24 -6.57
CA ALA A 67 -1.99 19.15 -5.90
C ALA A 67 -0.85 19.62 -6.81
N ASN A 68 0.12 20.32 -6.23
CA ASN A 68 1.31 20.77 -6.92
C ASN A 68 2.56 20.31 -6.18
N ILE A 69 3.00 19.09 -6.47
CA ILE A 69 4.21 18.51 -5.89
C ILE A 69 5.35 18.61 -6.90
N GLN A 70 6.54 18.98 -6.40
CA GLN A 70 7.77 18.88 -7.17
C GLN A 70 8.49 17.57 -6.84
N VAL A 71 8.69 16.71 -7.84
CA VAL A 71 9.41 15.44 -7.69
C VAL A 71 10.79 15.57 -8.31
N ILE A 72 11.81 15.24 -7.53
CA ILE A 72 13.22 15.30 -7.91
C ILE A 72 13.76 13.88 -7.90
N ARG A 73 14.25 13.45 -9.05
CA ARG A 73 14.83 12.12 -9.26
C ARG A 73 16.34 12.27 -9.47
N PRO A 74 17.18 12.04 -8.45
CA PRO A 74 18.63 12.17 -8.60
C PRO A 74 19.20 11.19 -9.62
N SER A 75 20.39 11.49 -10.14
CA SER A 75 21.08 10.56 -11.03
C SER A 75 21.60 9.34 -10.27
N PHE A 76 21.69 8.20 -10.95
CA PHE A 76 22.30 7.00 -10.40
C PHE A 76 22.84 6.11 -11.53
N ILE A 77 23.63 5.10 -11.17
CA ILE A 77 24.20 4.13 -12.12
C ILE A 77 23.22 2.96 -12.26
N LYS A 78 22.81 2.67 -13.50
CA LYS A 78 21.90 1.57 -13.87
C LYS A 78 22.66 0.23 -13.93
N LEU A 79 23.30 -0.15 -12.82
CA LEU A 79 23.95 -1.46 -12.66
C LEU A 79 23.46 -2.12 -11.37
N PRO A 80 23.09 -3.41 -11.39
CA PRO A 80 22.68 -4.12 -10.17
C PRO A 80 23.71 -3.94 -9.06
N VAL A 81 23.23 -3.80 -7.82
CA VAL A 81 24.02 -3.54 -6.59
C VAL A 81 24.71 -2.17 -6.56
N PHE A 82 25.40 -1.77 -7.63
CA PHE A 82 26.05 -0.45 -7.75
C PHE A 82 25.03 0.70 -7.80
N SER A 83 23.81 0.43 -8.24
CA SER A 83 22.68 1.35 -8.16
C SER A 83 22.50 1.83 -6.73
N TYR A 84 22.48 0.95 -5.73
CA TYR A 84 22.31 1.32 -4.31
C TYR A 84 23.43 2.24 -3.80
N LEU A 85 24.69 1.96 -4.18
CA LEU A 85 25.83 2.80 -3.77
C LEU A 85 25.80 4.17 -4.42
N SER A 86 25.51 4.21 -5.72
CA SER A 86 25.40 5.48 -6.46
C SER A 86 24.21 6.31 -5.98
N LEU A 87 23.10 5.65 -5.64
CA LEU A 87 21.88 6.23 -5.06
C LEU A 87 22.18 6.89 -3.72
N ALA A 88 22.88 6.19 -2.83
CA ALA A 88 23.26 6.74 -1.52
C ALA A 88 24.04 8.06 -1.65
N ASN A 89 24.95 8.17 -2.61
CA ASN A 89 25.71 9.39 -2.85
C ASN A 89 24.87 10.49 -3.51
N SER A 90 24.07 10.16 -4.53
CA SER A 90 23.26 11.15 -5.24
C SER A 90 22.14 11.70 -4.37
N HIS A 91 21.46 10.85 -3.60
CA HIS A 91 20.46 11.25 -2.61
C HIS A 91 21.08 12.11 -1.51
N ARG A 92 22.25 11.74 -0.96
CA ARG A 92 22.97 12.59 0.01
C ARG A 92 23.19 14.00 -0.52
N ASN A 93 23.68 14.12 -1.75
CA ASN A 93 23.96 15.41 -2.37
C ASN A 93 22.66 16.19 -2.64
N GLU A 94 21.60 15.51 -3.07
CA GLU A 94 20.31 16.15 -3.32
C GLU A 94 19.65 16.62 -2.03
N ILE A 95 19.67 15.84 -0.95
CA ILE A 95 19.15 16.22 0.36
C ILE A 95 19.83 17.51 0.84
N LYS A 96 21.17 17.56 0.79
CA LYS A 96 21.94 18.77 1.16
C LYS A 96 21.60 19.97 0.26
N LYS A 97 21.35 19.73 -1.02
CA LYS A 97 20.94 20.78 -1.96
C LYS A 97 19.56 21.33 -1.60
N GLN A 98 18.59 20.45 -1.34
CA GLN A 98 17.24 20.84 -0.96
C GLN A 98 17.20 21.54 0.39
N ILE A 99 18.01 21.14 1.37
CA ILE A 99 18.13 21.88 2.64
C ILE A 99 18.54 23.35 2.39
N LYS A 100 19.47 23.60 1.46
CA LYS A 100 19.93 24.96 1.14
C LYS A 100 18.92 25.77 0.31
N GLU A 101 18.31 25.14 -0.70
CA GLU A 101 17.44 25.81 -1.66
C GLU A 101 15.98 25.89 -1.19
N PHE A 102 15.44 24.78 -0.71
CA PHE A 102 14.05 24.66 -0.28
C PHE A 102 13.87 25.15 1.15
N LYS A 103 14.85 24.86 2.03
CA LYS A 103 14.80 25.12 3.47
C LYS A 103 13.56 24.46 4.10
N PRO A 104 13.51 23.12 4.15
CA PRO A 104 12.36 22.40 4.67
C PRO A 104 12.18 22.67 6.17
N ASP A 105 10.93 22.80 6.59
CA ASP A 105 10.55 22.85 8.01
C ASP A 105 10.60 21.45 8.63
N VAL A 106 10.40 20.41 7.83
CA VAL A 106 10.45 19.00 8.24
C VAL A 106 10.90 18.10 7.09
N ILE A 107 11.64 17.05 7.43
CA ILE A 107 12.02 15.98 6.49
C ILE A 107 11.28 14.70 6.87
N ILE A 108 10.56 14.12 5.92
CA ILE A 108 9.81 12.86 6.09
C ILE A 108 10.43 11.79 5.20
N ALA A 109 10.85 10.66 5.78
CA ALA A 109 11.49 9.59 5.02
C ALA A 109 10.78 8.24 5.17
N LEU A 110 10.72 7.51 4.05
CA LEU A 110 10.04 6.21 3.95
C LEU A 110 10.99 5.07 3.54
N GLY A 111 12.16 5.39 2.95
CA GLY A 111 13.11 4.39 2.45
C GLY A 111 14.06 3.82 3.50
N LEU A 112 15.02 2.99 3.09
CA LEU A 112 16.02 2.40 3.99
C LEU A 112 17.29 3.25 4.06
N MET A 113 18.06 3.25 2.97
CA MET A 113 19.40 3.84 2.93
C MET A 113 19.33 5.37 2.91
N ASN A 114 18.44 5.91 2.10
CA ASN A 114 18.24 7.35 1.99
C ASN A 114 17.63 7.95 3.27
N ALA A 115 16.75 7.24 3.96
CA ALA A 115 16.20 7.68 5.25
C ALA A 115 17.28 7.71 6.32
N TYR A 116 18.15 6.71 6.39
CA TYR A 116 19.30 6.75 7.31
C TYR A 116 20.23 7.92 7.01
N ILE A 117 20.51 8.20 5.73
CA ILE A 117 21.33 9.36 5.32
C ILE A 117 20.63 10.67 5.70
N ALA A 118 19.33 10.79 5.42
CA ALA A 118 18.51 11.95 5.75
C ALA A 118 18.49 12.20 7.25
N SER A 119 18.28 11.18 8.08
CA SER A 119 18.25 11.28 9.55
C SER A 119 19.53 11.93 10.11
N LYS A 120 20.70 11.56 9.56
CA LYS A 120 21.98 12.13 9.97
C LYS A 120 22.15 13.58 9.56
N ILE A 121 21.71 13.92 8.35
CA ILE A 121 21.83 15.28 7.82
C ILE A 121 20.86 16.20 8.54
N ALA A 122 19.60 15.78 8.69
CA ALA A 122 18.56 16.51 9.43
C ALA A 122 19.04 16.86 10.85
N LYS A 123 19.58 15.88 11.57
CA LYS A 123 20.17 16.09 12.90
C LYS A 123 21.32 17.09 12.90
N SER A 124 22.21 17.08 11.91
CA SER A 124 23.33 18.03 11.83
C SER A 124 22.90 19.45 11.47
N GLU A 125 21.78 19.60 10.77
CA GLU A 125 21.23 20.88 10.33
C GLU A 125 20.11 21.38 11.25
N ASN A 126 19.82 20.66 12.35
CA ASN A 126 18.75 20.94 13.31
C ASN A 126 17.36 21.06 12.66
N ILE A 127 17.03 20.13 11.76
CA ILE A 127 15.73 20.03 11.08
C ILE A 127 14.98 18.81 11.63
N PRO A 128 13.71 18.93 12.02
CA PRO A 128 12.90 17.80 12.45
C PRO A 128 12.89 16.66 11.42
N PHE A 129 13.15 15.44 11.88
CA PHE A 129 13.17 14.24 11.05
C PHE A 129 12.07 13.25 11.48
N VAL A 130 11.18 12.96 10.54
CA VAL A 130 10.12 11.97 10.67
C VAL A 130 10.47 10.73 9.87
N TYR A 131 10.45 9.56 10.51
CA TYR A 131 10.45 8.30 9.78
C TYR A 131 9.02 7.80 9.67
N TYR A 132 8.51 7.71 8.44
CA TYR A 132 7.17 7.21 8.19
C TYR A 132 7.24 5.74 7.75
N LEU A 133 7.05 4.84 8.71
CA LEU A 133 7.13 3.39 8.54
C LEU A 133 5.78 2.85 8.05
N ILE A 134 5.70 2.64 6.74
CA ILE A 134 4.51 2.10 6.05
C ILE A 134 4.65 0.61 5.68
N ASP A 135 5.87 0.07 5.74
CA ASP A 135 6.23 -1.27 5.27
C ASP A 135 7.53 -1.74 5.95
N VAL A 136 7.77 -3.05 5.94
CA VAL A 136 8.97 -3.70 6.47
C VAL A 136 10.04 -3.83 5.37
N LEU A 137 10.43 -2.71 4.75
CA LEU A 137 11.22 -2.68 3.51
C LEU A 137 12.48 -3.56 3.47
N TYR A 138 13.10 -3.87 4.61
CA TYR A 138 14.29 -4.73 4.63
C TYR A 138 14.01 -6.19 4.31
N THR A 139 12.77 -6.69 4.46
CA THR A 139 12.38 -8.05 4.05
C THR A 139 12.14 -8.13 2.53
N LEU A 140 11.85 -6.99 1.90
CA LEU A 140 11.66 -6.85 0.44
C LEU A 140 12.96 -6.77 -0.35
N ILE A 141 14.13 -6.74 0.30
CA ILE A 141 15.42 -6.78 -0.40
C ILE A 141 15.56 -8.15 -1.11
N PRO A 142 15.68 -8.19 -2.45
CA PRO A 142 15.71 -9.45 -3.20
C PRO A 142 16.83 -10.38 -2.74
N GLU A 143 18.00 -9.81 -2.45
CA GLU A 143 19.14 -10.57 -1.96
C GLU A 143 19.04 -10.77 -0.43
N LYS A 144 18.61 -11.97 -0.02
CA LYS A 144 18.47 -12.37 1.40
C LYS A 144 19.69 -12.04 2.27
N ALA A 145 20.90 -12.14 1.71
CA ALA A 145 22.15 -11.80 2.40
C ALA A 145 22.23 -10.32 2.85
N PHE A 146 21.52 -9.41 2.18
CA PHE A 146 21.48 -7.99 2.52
C PHE A 146 20.34 -7.60 3.46
N GLN A 147 19.36 -8.47 3.72
CA GLN A 147 18.22 -8.15 4.59
C GLN A 147 18.65 -7.81 6.02
N SER A 148 19.62 -8.56 6.58
CA SER A 148 20.18 -8.25 7.91
C SER A 148 20.85 -6.88 7.97
N PHE A 149 21.55 -6.50 6.89
CA PHE A 149 22.15 -5.18 6.78
C PHE A 149 21.09 -4.09 6.61
N GLY A 150 20.07 -4.33 5.77
CA GLY A 150 18.91 -3.46 5.62
C GLY A 150 18.20 -3.20 6.95
N ARG A 151 17.96 -4.26 7.74
CA ARG A 151 17.37 -4.17 9.08
C ARG A 151 18.22 -3.33 10.03
N MET A 152 19.55 -3.49 10.01
CA MET A 152 20.44 -2.64 10.81
C MET A 152 20.36 -1.16 10.39
N ILE A 153 20.30 -0.87 9.09
CA ILE A 153 20.19 0.50 8.58
C ILE A 153 18.85 1.12 8.96
N ASN A 154 17.76 0.36 8.81
CA ASN A 154 16.41 0.77 9.21
C ASN A 154 16.33 1.07 10.71
N LYS A 155 16.85 0.16 11.55
CA LYS A 155 16.98 0.37 13.00
C LYS A 155 17.66 1.69 13.32
N LYS A 156 18.77 2.01 12.65
CA LYS A 156 19.50 3.26 12.85
C LYS A 156 18.74 4.49 12.39
N ALA A 157 18.00 4.41 11.28
CA ALA A 157 17.18 5.50 10.79
C ALA A 157 16.05 5.81 11.80
N ILE A 158 15.32 4.78 12.23
CA ILE A 158 14.24 4.86 13.22
C ILE A 158 14.75 5.40 14.56
N SER A 159 15.87 4.88 15.07
CA SER A 159 16.46 5.34 16.34
C SER A 159 16.96 6.79 16.29
N ASN A 160 17.21 7.33 15.09
CA ASN A 160 17.64 8.72 14.90
C ASN A 160 16.47 9.68 14.73
N SER A 161 15.23 9.19 14.67
CA SER A 161 14.07 10.03 14.42
C SER A 161 13.62 10.84 15.61
N ASP A 162 13.15 12.04 15.31
CA ASP A 162 12.47 12.90 16.27
C ASP A 162 11.03 12.44 16.46
N LEU A 163 10.42 11.92 15.38
CA LEU A 163 9.11 11.29 15.39
C LEU A 163 9.09 10.06 14.46
N VAL A 164 8.39 9.00 14.88
CA VAL A 164 8.05 7.88 14.01
C VAL A 164 6.54 7.85 13.80
N ILE A 165 6.11 7.85 12.54
CA ILE A 165 4.72 7.66 12.15
C ILE A 165 4.59 6.24 11.59
N THR A 166 3.54 5.53 11.99
CA THR A 166 3.22 4.18 11.53
C THR A 166 1.77 4.13 11.05
N ILE A 167 1.39 3.11 10.28
CA ILE A 167 0.05 3.01 9.66
C ILE A 167 -0.90 2.06 10.39
N ASN A 168 -0.41 1.37 11.43
CA ASN A 168 -1.20 0.49 12.29
C ASN A 168 -0.43 0.20 13.59
N GLU A 169 -1.13 -0.33 14.60
CA GLU A 169 -0.55 -0.63 15.92
C GLU A 169 0.47 -1.77 15.92
N GLN A 170 0.45 -2.66 14.91
CA GLN A 170 1.45 -3.73 14.78
C GLN A 170 2.80 -3.17 14.32
N LEU A 171 2.82 -2.31 13.30
CA LEU A 171 4.01 -1.57 12.87
C LEU A 171 4.53 -0.63 13.95
N LYS A 172 3.67 -0.02 14.77
CA LYS A 172 4.11 0.74 15.94
C LYS A 172 4.90 -0.11 16.92
N SER A 173 4.43 -1.34 17.18
CA SER A 173 5.14 -2.28 18.05
C SER A 173 6.50 -2.65 17.46
N LEU A 174 6.55 -2.97 16.16
CA LEU A 174 7.79 -3.23 15.44
C LEU A 174 8.75 -2.02 15.45
N ALA A 175 8.24 -0.81 15.26
CA ALA A 175 9.04 0.41 15.28
C ALA A 175 9.75 0.59 16.64
N ILE A 176 9.04 0.35 17.74
CA ILE A 176 9.59 0.40 19.10
C ILE A 176 10.68 -0.67 19.27
N ASP A 177 10.47 -1.89 18.77
CA ASP A 177 11.48 -2.96 18.79
C ASP A 177 12.72 -2.61 17.92
N LEU A 178 12.51 -1.83 16.87
CA LEU A 178 13.55 -1.24 16.03
C LEU A 178 14.15 0.05 16.63
N GLY A 179 13.81 0.40 17.87
CA GLY A 179 14.44 1.48 18.64
C GLY A 179 13.77 2.85 18.52
N ALA A 180 12.52 2.92 18.03
CA ALA A 180 11.72 4.13 18.14
C ALA A 180 11.44 4.46 19.61
N LYS A 181 11.38 5.75 19.94
CA LYS A 181 10.95 6.19 21.28
C LYS A 181 9.44 6.07 21.36
N LYS A 182 8.94 5.39 22.40
CA LYS A 182 7.51 5.12 22.57
C LYS A 182 6.65 6.40 22.56
N ASP A 183 7.09 7.44 23.26
CA ASP A 183 6.35 8.69 23.38
C ASP A 183 6.43 9.55 22.10
N GLU A 184 7.39 9.24 21.20
CA GLU A 184 7.57 9.87 19.89
C GLU A 184 7.19 8.92 18.75
N THR A 185 6.21 8.03 18.99
CA THR A 185 5.71 7.11 17.97
C THR A 185 4.19 7.14 17.92
N VAL A 186 3.65 7.59 16.80
CA VAL A 186 2.20 7.73 16.58
C VAL A 186 1.72 6.81 15.46
N VAL A 187 0.43 6.48 15.51
CA VAL A 187 -0.26 5.79 14.43
C VAL A 187 -1.09 6.83 13.68
N ILE A 188 -0.98 6.83 12.36
CA ILE A 188 -1.85 7.56 11.44
C ILE A 188 -2.42 6.51 10.49
N ASP A 189 -3.68 6.16 10.71
CA ASP A 189 -4.35 5.09 9.98
C ASP A 189 -4.54 5.41 8.50
N ALA A 190 -4.90 4.40 7.72
CA ALA A 190 -5.33 4.60 6.35
C ALA A 190 -6.68 5.35 6.32
N GLY A 191 -6.84 6.21 5.32
CA GLY A 191 -8.08 6.91 5.05
C GLY A 191 -8.82 6.35 3.84
N ILE A 192 -10.05 6.84 3.66
CA ILE A 192 -11.01 6.43 2.65
C ILE A 192 -11.64 7.70 2.09
N ASP A 193 -11.79 7.74 0.77
CA ASP A 193 -12.60 8.75 0.08
C ASP A 193 -14.03 8.23 -0.04
N PHE A 194 -14.87 8.47 0.98
CA PHE A 194 -16.24 7.89 1.05
C PHE A 194 -17.17 8.31 -0.08
N GLU A 195 -16.90 9.45 -0.73
CA GLU A 195 -17.61 9.87 -1.94
C GLU A 195 -17.36 8.92 -3.12
N SER A 196 -16.11 8.45 -3.26
CA SER A 196 -15.72 7.49 -4.30
C SER A 196 -16.04 6.05 -3.89
N TYR A 197 -15.81 5.69 -2.63
CA TYR A 197 -16.06 4.35 -2.08
C TYR A 197 -17.45 4.28 -1.44
N ASN A 198 -18.47 4.34 -2.29
CA ASN A 198 -19.87 4.29 -1.91
C ASN A 198 -20.53 2.93 -2.25
N PRO A 199 -21.13 2.22 -1.28
CA PRO A 199 -21.77 0.91 -1.49
C PRO A 199 -23.01 0.98 -2.39
N ASP A 200 -23.56 2.17 -2.63
CA ASP A 200 -24.72 2.39 -3.50
C ASP A 200 -24.31 2.64 -4.97
N LEU A 201 -23.03 2.48 -5.31
CA LEU A 201 -22.56 2.53 -6.70
C LEU A 201 -23.26 1.46 -7.56
N ASP A 202 -23.71 1.87 -8.75
CA ASP A 202 -24.32 0.98 -9.73
C ASP A 202 -23.26 0.12 -10.43
N ASP A 203 -23.36 -1.20 -10.26
CA ASP A 203 -22.46 -2.19 -10.84
C ASP A 203 -22.95 -2.74 -12.20
N SER A 204 -24.09 -2.26 -12.70
CA SER A 204 -24.75 -2.86 -13.89
C SER A 204 -23.90 -2.79 -15.15
N ASN A 205 -23.19 -1.69 -15.37
CA ASN A 205 -22.31 -1.50 -16.53
C ASN A 205 -21.09 -2.42 -16.46
N ILE A 206 -20.42 -2.50 -15.31
CA ILE A 206 -19.23 -3.33 -15.15
C ILE A 206 -19.57 -4.82 -15.16
N ARG A 207 -20.71 -5.23 -14.59
CA ARG A 207 -21.22 -6.60 -14.72
C ARG A 207 -21.43 -6.98 -16.19
N LYS A 208 -22.03 -6.08 -16.97
CA LYS A 208 -22.23 -6.30 -18.41
C LYS A 208 -20.90 -6.34 -19.18
N GLU A 209 -19.96 -5.46 -18.87
CA GLU A 209 -18.61 -5.45 -19.46
C GLU A 209 -17.89 -6.79 -19.25
N LEU A 210 -18.00 -7.34 -18.03
CA LEU A 210 -17.30 -8.58 -17.63
C LEU A 210 -18.12 -9.85 -17.86
N GLY A 211 -19.36 -9.76 -18.37
CA GLY A 211 -20.23 -10.92 -18.60
C GLY A 211 -20.72 -11.61 -17.32
N ILE A 212 -20.83 -10.86 -16.22
CA ILE A 212 -21.29 -11.34 -14.91
C ILE A 212 -22.81 -11.21 -14.83
N ASN A 213 -23.48 -12.31 -14.47
CA ASN A 213 -24.93 -12.34 -14.34
C ASN A 213 -25.38 -11.84 -12.96
N LYS A 214 -26.68 -11.58 -12.83
CA LYS A 214 -27.29 -11.11 -11.58
C LYS A 214 -27.17 -12.10 -10.41
N ASN A 215 -27.17 -13.40 -10.70
CA ASN A 215 -27.12 -14.46 -9.68
C ASN A 215 -25.71 -15.01 -9.45
N ASP A 216 -24.72 -14.46 -10.17
CA ASP A 216 -23.32 -14.83 -9.98
C ASP A 216 -22.80 -14.18 -8.69
N ILE A 217 -22.10 -14.98 -7.88
CA ILE A 217 -21.41 -14.54 -6.67
C ILE A 217 -19.98 -14.16 -7.05
N VAL A 218 -19.55 -12.94 -6.72
CA VAL A 218 -18.23 -12.45 -7.09
C VAL A 218 -17.28 -12.39 -5.91
N LEU A 219 -16.19 -13.14 -6.03
CA LEU A 219 -15.01 -13.05 -5.18
C LEU A 219 -14.00 -12.10 -5.83
N PHE A 220 -13.68 -11.01 -5.16
CA PHE A 220 -12.92 -9.90 -5.72
C PHE A 220 -11.55 -9.75 -5.07
N PHE A 221 -10.52 -9.61 -5.88
CA PHE A 221 -9.18 -9.23 -5.44
C PHE A 221 -8.68 -8.04 -6.26
N MET A 222 -8.03 -7.08 -5.58
CA MET A 222 -7.29 -6.01 -6.25
C MET A 222 -5.88 -5.81 -5.70
N GLY A 223 -5.01 -5.30 -6.57
CA GLY A 223 -3.64 -4.90 -6.24
C GLY A 223 -2.58 -5.73 -6.95
N TRP A 224 -1.34 -5.66 -6.45
CA TRP A 224 -0.25 -6.48 -6.97
C TRP A 224 -0.46 -7.95 -6.56
N ILE A 225 -0.40 -8.85 -7.53
CA ILE A 225 -0.65 -10.27 -7.32
C ILE A 225 0.69 -10.96 -7.03
N TYR A 226 1.17 -10.78 -5.79
CA TYR A 226 2.35 -11.50 -5.31
C TYR A 226 2.13 -13.02 -5.33
N ASP A 227 3.21 -13.79 -5.42
CA ASP A 227 3.15 -15.25 -5.31
C ASP A 227 2.46 -15.72 -4.03
N PHE A 228 2.69 -15.00 -2.93
CA PHE A 228 2.09 -15.30 -1.62
C PHE A 228 0.66 -14.79 -1.47
N ALA A 229 0.02 -14.21 -2.49
CA ALA A 229 -1.33 -13.65 -2.37
C ALA A 229 -2.44 -14.72 -2.22
N GLY A 230 -2.11 -16.00 -2.43
CA GLY A 230 -3.04 -17.12 -2.34
C GLY A 230 -3.98 -17.30 -3.55
N MET A 231 -3.86 -16.42 -4.55
CA MET A 231 -4.78 -16.40 -5.69
C MET A 231 -4.59 -17.58 -6.65
N LYS A 232 -3.39 -18.16 -6.72
CA LYS A 232 -3.10 -19.37 -7.52
C LYS A 232 -3.84 -20.58 -6.95
N GLU A 233 -3.74 -20.76 -5.64
CA GLU A 233 -4.37 -21.83 -4.89
C GLU A 233 -5.89 -21.74 -4.95
N LEU A 234 -6.45 -20.53 -4.80
CA LEU A 234 -7.88 -20.30 -4.93
C LEU A 234 -8.38 -20.62 -6.36
N ALA A 235 -7.65 -20.18 -7.39
CA ALA A 235 -7.99 -20.49 -8.78
C ALA A 235 -7.98 -21.99 -9.06
N ILE A 236 -6.96 -22.70 -8.58
CA ILE A 236 -6.86 -24.17 -8.68
C ILE A 236 -8.02 -24.85 -7.95
N GLU A 237 -8.37 -24.37 -6.75
CA GLU A 237 -9.46 -24.95 -5.97
C GLU A 237 -10.82 -24.76 -6.65
N LEU A 238 -11.06 -23.57 -7.23
CA LEU A 238 -12.23 -23.33 -8.06
C LEU A 238 -12.27 -24.27 -9.26
N GLY A 239 -11.13 -24.46 -9.95
CA GLY A 239 -11.00 -25.41 -11.06
C GLY A 239 -11.37 -26.84 -10.69
N LYS A 240 -10.92 -27.31 -9.53
CA LYS A 240 -11.23 -28.66 -9.03
C LYS A 240 -12.70 -28.85 -8.67
N LYS A 241 -13.39 -27.78 -8.27
CA LYS A 241 -14.78 -27.80 -7.79
C LYS A 241 -15.71 -26.95 -8.65
N ARG A 242 -15.38 -26.78 -9.93
CA ARG A 242 -16.04 -25.81 -10.83
C ARG A 242 -17.56 -25.98 -10.91
N GLU A 243 -18.03 -27.23 -10.89
CA GLU A 243 -19.46 -27.55 -10.99
C GLU A 243 -20.19 -27.24 -9.68
N ASP A 244 -19.54 -27.52 -8.53
CA ASP A 244 -20.08 -27.25 -7.20
C ASP A 244 -20.24 -25.73 -6.95
N TYR A 245 -19.38 -24.92 -7.56
CA TYR A 245 -19.37 -23.46 -7.45
C TYR A 245 -19.67 -22.78 -8.79
N SER A 246 -20.55 -23.36 -9.62
CA SER A 246 -20.80 -22.90 -11.00
C SER A 246 -21.25 -21.43 -11.14
N ASN A 247 -21.87 -20.86 -10.09
CA ASN A 247 -22.25 -19.45 -10.04
C ASN A 247 -21.19 -18.53 -9.39
N PHE A 248 -20.06 -19.06 -8.92
CA PHE A 248 -18.97 -18.24 -8.40
C PHE A 248 -18.09 -17.73 -9.54
N LYS A 249 -17.71 -16.45 -9.43
CA LYS A 249 -16.75 -15.77 -10.28
C LYS A 249 -15.62 -15.22 -9.41
N ILE A 250 -14.38 -15.44 -9.80
CA ILE A 250 -13.21 -14.75 -9.26
C ILE A 250 -12.87 -13.61 -10.22
N VAL A 251 -12.89 -12.38 -9.73
CA VAL A 251 -12.47 -11.19 -10.46
C VAL A 251 -11.17 -10.67 -9.85
N ILE A 252 -10.12 -10.60 -10.66
CA ILE A 252 -8.81 -10.11 -10.25
C ILE A 252 -8.49 -8.84 -11.04
N VAL A 253 -8.36 -7.73 -10.31
CA VAL A 253 -7.99 -6.42 -10.86
C VAL A 253 -6.57 -6.07 -10.46
N GLY A 254 -5.66 -6.16 -11.42
CA GLY A 254 -4.25 -5.92 -11.18
C GLY A 254 -3.37 -6.82 -12.02
N ASP A 255 -2.11 -6.84 -11.63
CA ASP A 255 -1.01 -7.53 -12.29
C ASP A 255 0.01 -7.91 -11.21
N GLY A 256 0.98 -8.76 -11.52
CA GLY A 256 2.04 -9.09 -10.59
C GLY A 256 2.73 -10.40 -10.89
N ASP A 257 3.57 -10.82 -9.95
CA ASP A 257 4.47 -11.97 -10.10
C ASP A 257 3.71 -13.26 -10.46
N ALA A 258 2.53 -13.45 -9.87
CA ALA A 258 1.69 -14.62 -10.10
C ALA A 258 0.70 -14.48 -11.28
N TYR A 259 0.67 -13.36 -12.00
CA TYR A 259 -0.34 -13.13 -13.05
C TYR A 259 -0.27 -14.19 -14.16
N ASP A 260 0.91 -14.43 -14.72
CA ASP A 260 1.11 -15.41 -15.80
C ASP A 260 0.82 -16.85 -15.35
N ASP A 261 1.08 -17.18 -14.09
CA ASP A 261 0.72 -18.47 -13.50
C ASP A 261 -0.80 -18.65 -13.44
N ILE A 262 -1.53 -17.60 -13.05
CA ILE A 262 -3.00 -17.61 -12.96
C ILE A 262 -3.62 -17.71 -14.36
N VAL A 263 -3.03 -17.07 -15.37
CA VAL A 263 -3.44 -17.25 -16.78
C VAL A 263 -3.32 -18.72 -17.18
N ARG A 264 -2.19 -19.39 -16.87
CA ARG A 264 -2.03 -20.82 -17.18
C ARG A 264 -3.03 -21.69 -16.42
N ILE A 265 -3.25 -21.43 -15.13
CA ILE A 265 -4.25 -22.15 -14.32
C ILE A 265 -5.65 -21.98 -14.93
N LYS A 266 -5.99 -20.77 -15.40
CA LYS A 266 -7.27 -20.50 -16.06
C LYS A 266 -7.49 -21.41 -17.26
N ASP A 267 -6.47 -21.58 -18.10
CA ASP A 267 -6.53 -22.41 -19.30
C ASP A 267 -6.55 -23.90 -18.95
N ASP A 268 -5.68 -24.34 -18.02
CA ASP A 268 -5.55 -25.75 -17.61
C ASP A 268 -6.82 -26.32 -16.98
N TYR A 269 -7.61 -25.48 -16.28
CA TYR A 269 -8.85 -25.87 -15.61
C TYR A 269 -10.13 -25.44 -16.34
N ASP A 270 -10.02 -24.84 -17.54
CA ASP A 270 -11.15 -24.34 -18.34
C ASP A 270 -12.04 -23.34 -17.58
N LEU A 271 -11.40 -22.39 -16.88
CA LEU A 271 -12.05 -21.41 -16.01
C LEU A 271 -12.44 -20.12 -16.75
N SER A 272 -12.54 -20.14 -18.08
CA SER A 272 -12.79 -18.92 -18.87
C SER A 272 -14.07 -18.16 -18.47
N SER A 273 -15.08 -18.88 -17.99
CA SER A 273 -16.35 -18.30 -17.55
C SER A 273 -16.38 -17.91 -16.07
N GLN A 274 -15.39 -18.31 -15.26
CA GLN A 274 -15.38 -18.11 -13.81
C GLN A 274 -14.17 -17.33 -13.28
N LEU A 275 -13.06 -17.27 -14.02
CA LEU A 275 -11.86 -16.54 -13.63
C LEU A 275 -11.59 -15.38 -14.60
N ILE A 276 -11.87 -14.18 -14.12
CA ILE A 276 -11.84 -12.94 -14.88
C ILE A 276 -10.59 -12.15 -14.44
N LEU A 277 -9.64 -12.01 -15.36
CA LEU A 277 -8.40 -11.27 -15.16
C LEU A 277 -8.49 -9.99 -16.00
N THR A 278 -8.50 -8.83 -15.35
CA THR A 278 -8.68 -7.54 -16.05
C THR A 278 -7.36 -6.88 -16.42
N GLY A 279 -6.24 -7.41 -15.94
CA GLY A 279 -4.96 -6.71 -15.93
C GLY A 279 -5.01 -5.43 -15.08
N LYS A 280 -4.00 -4.56 -15.25
CA LYS A 280 -3.95 -3.24 -14.61
C LYS A 280 -5.11 -2.37 -15.10
N GLN A 281 -5.80 -1.73 -14.17
CA GLN A 281 -6.87 -0.77 -14.43
C GLN A 281 -6.48 0.60 -13.88
N PRO A 282 -6.99 1.71 -14.47
CA PRO A 282 -6.82 3.04 -13.90
C PRO A 282 -7.34 3.08 -12.45
N TYR A 283 -6.60 3.74 -11.55
CA TYR A 283 -6.97 3.85 -10.14
C TYR A 283 -8.38 4.43 -9.94
N THR A 284 -8.80 5.37 -10.80
CA THR A 284 -10.14 5.98 -10.77
C THR A 284 -11.29 5.01 -11.07
N ARG A 285 -11.02 3.86 -11.70
CA ARG A 285 -12.03 2.81 -11.94
C ARG A 285 -12.16 1.81 -10.79
N ILE A 286 -11.24 1.81 -9.83
CA ILE A 286 -11.23 0.80 -8.77
C ILE A 286 -12.55 0.74 -7.98
N PRO A 287 -13.20 1.86 -7.60
CA PRO A 287 -14.51 1.79 -6.94
C PRO A 287 -15.61 1.13 -7.79
N GLU A 288 -15.62 1.36 -9.10
CA GLU A 288 -16.51 0.68 -10.05
C GLU A 288 -16.28 -0.84 -10.01
N PHE A 289 -15.02 -1.28 -10.11
CA PHE A 289 -14.69 -2.70 -10.01
C PHE A 289 -14.98 -3.30 -8.63
N LEU A 290 -14.90 -2.53 -7.56
CA LEU A 290 -15.19 -3.04 -6.22
C LEU A 290 -16.70 -3.14 -5.97
N SER A 291 -17.52 -2.34 -6.66
CA SER A 291 -18.99 -2.36 -6.51
C SER A 291 -19.61 -3.73 -6.82
N LEU A 292 -19.06 -4.46 -7.80
CA LEU A 292 -19.53 -5.78 -8.23
C LEU A 292 -19.25 -6.90 -7.22
N ALA A 293 -18.34 -6.68 -6.26
CA ALA A 293 -17.89 -7.72 -5.34
C ALA A 293 -19.01 -8.14 -4.39
N ASP A 294 -19.14 -9.44 -4.14
CA ASP A 294 -19.88 -9.95 -2.99
C ASP A 294 -18.90 -10.16 -1.83
N PHE A 295 -17.77 -10.83 -2.08
CA PHE A 295 -16.70 -10.98 -1.10
C PHE A 295 -15.41 -10.38 -1.63
N CYS A 296 -14.64 -9.75 -0.75
CA CYS A 296 -13.31 -9.25 -1.08
C CYS A 296 -12.22 -10.11 -0.43
N LEU A 297 -11.07 -10.22 -1.09
CA LEU A 297 -10.11 -11.27 -0.79
C LEU A 297 -8.75 -10.73 -0.31
N LEU A 298 -8.24 -11.33 0.77
CA LEU A 298 -6.83 -11.28 1.16
C LEU A 298 -6.33 -12.61 1.76
N PRO A 299 -6.42 -13.74 1.03
CA PRO A 299 -6.01 -15.04 1.54
C PRO A 299 -4.50 -15.29 1.38
N ALA A 300 -3.68 -14.32 1.78
CA ALA A 300 -2.23 -14.42 1.65
C ALA A 300 -1.65 -15.56 2.50
N TYR A 301 -0.44 -16.03 2.18
CA TYR A 301 0.22 -17.08 2.94
C TYR A 301 0.38 -16.68 4.42
N ILE A 302 -0.02 -17.56 5.32
CA ILE A 302 -0.08 -17.29 6.77
C ILE A 302 1.30 -17.07 7.39
N ASP A 303 2.34 -17.65 6.79
CA ASP A 303 3.74 -17.63 7.19
C ASP A 303 4.57 -16.58 6.45
N GLU A 304 3.95 -15.77 5.60
CA GLU A 304 4.66 -14.71 4.86
C GLU A 304 5.11 -13.61 5.84
N GLU A 305 6.43 -13.40 5.94
CA GLU A 305 7.04 -12.49 6.93
C GLU A 305 6.57 -11.04 6.74
N ILE A 306 6.48 -10.59 5.49
CA ILE A 306 6.05 -9.22 5.15
C ILE A 306 4.62 -8.95 5.62
N MET A 307 3.75 -9.95 5.51
CA MET A 307 2.33 -9.81 5.83
C MET A 307 2.03 -9.90 7.33
N GLN A 308 3.03 -10.21 8.18
CA GLN A 308 2.82 -10.33 9.62
C GLN A 308 2.49 -8.99 10.28
N ASP A 309 3.10 -7.90 9.81
CA ASP A 309 3.00 -6.58 10.44
C ASP A 309 2.15 -5.56 9.66
N ILE A 310 1.80 -5.86 8.41
CA ILE A 310 1.18 -4.89 7.51
C ILE A 310 -0.34 -5.04 7.49
N VAL A 311 -1.02 -3.89 7.45
CA VAL A 311 -2.47 -3.79 7.19
C VAL A 311 -2.66 -3.06 5.85
N PRO A 312 -3.06 -3.77 4.78
CA PRO A 312 -3.25 -3.14 3.47
C PRO A 312 -4.45 -2.19 3.45
N ILE A 313 -4.28 -1.02 2.82
CA ILE A 313 -5.36 -0.02 2.63
C ILE A 313 -6.61 -0.59 1.95
N LYS A 314 -6.44 -1.56 1.04
CA LYS A 314 -7.56 -2.22 0.37
C LYS A 314 -8.58 -2.84 1.32
N LEU A 315 -8.16 -3.26 2.53
CA LEU A 315 -9.10 -3.75 3.54
C LEU A 315 -10.08 -2.65 3.95
N TYR A 316 -9.58 -1.45 4.20
CA TYR A 316 -10.42 -0.29 4.52
C TYR A 316 -11.37 0.04 3.37
N GLU A 317 -10.86 0.06 2.12
CA GLU A 317 -11.67 0.30 0.92
C GLU A 317 -12.78 -0.76 0.74
N TYR A 318 -12.48 -2.04 0.99
CA TYR A 318 -13.47 -3.14 0.95
C TYR A 318 -14.57 -2.98 2.00
N LEU A 319 -14.20 -2.68 3.25
CA LEU A 319 -15.14 -2.48 4.34
C LEU A 319 -15.99 -1.21 4.12
N ALA A 320 -15.42 -0.14 3.56
CA ALA A 320 -16.17 1.04 3.15
C ALA A 320 -17.21 0.72 2.08
N MET A 321 -16.93 -0.20 1.18
CA MET A 321 -17.91 -0.67 0.18
C MET A 321 -18.94 -1.65 0.74
N ARG A 322 -19.01 -1.82 2.08
CA ARG A 322 -19.89 -2.76 2.78
C ARG A 322 -19.74 -4.18 2.22
N LYS A 323 -18.48 -4.62 2.02
CA LYS A 323 -18.15 -5.97 1.56
C LYS A 323 -17.60 -6.79 2.70
N VAL A 324 -17.98 -8.07 2.76
CA VAL A 324 -17.32 -9.03 3.65
C VAL A 324 -15.95 -9.36 3.08
N VAL A 325 -14.92 -9.27 3.91
CA VAL A 325 -13.56 -9.64 3.52
C VAL A 325 -13.26 -11.06 4.02
N ILE A 326 -12.79 -11.93 3.14
CA ILE A 326 -12.23 -13.23 3.52
C ILE A 326 -10.71 -13.12 3.47
N ALA A 327 -10.06 -13.24 4.62
CA ALA A 327 -8.62 -13.04 4.76
C ALA A 327 -7.95 -14.13 5.59
N THR A 328 -6.66 -14.33 5.37
CA THR A 328 -5.87 -15.19 6.27
C THR A 328 -5.69 -14.50 7.62
N LYS A 329 -5.71 -15.28 8.73
CA LYS A 329 -5.55 -14.76 10.11
C LYS A 329 -4.11 -14.30 10.42
N LEU A 330 -3.65 -13.27 9.72
CA LEU A 330 -2.34 -12.65 9.91
C LEU A 330 -2.35 -11.75 11.17
N PRO A 331 -1.26 -11.67 11.94
CA PRO A 331 -1.21 -10.91 13.20
C PRO A 331 -1.58 -9.44 13.05
N GLY A 332 -1.03 -8.72 12.05
CA GLY A 332 -1.33 -7.31 11.80
C GLY A 332 -2.81 -7.08 11.51
N ILE A 333 -3.40 -7.88 10.63
CA ILE A 333 -4.84 -7.82 10.31
C ILE A 333 -5.68 -8.15 11.54
N PHE A 334 -5.34 -9.19 12.29
CA PHE A 334 -6.12 -9.61 13.46
C PHE A 334 -6.04 -8.60 14.61
N LYS A 335 -4.89 -7.95 14.80
CA LYS A 335 -4.71 -6.90 15.81
C LYS A 335 -5.57 -5.67 15.49
N GLU A 336 -5.70 -5.33 14.21
CA GLU A 336 -6.49 -4.20 13.73
C GLU A 336 -7.99 -4.47 13.81
N PHE A 337 -8.44 -5.60 13.24
CA PHE A 337 -9.86 -5.87 13.01
C PHE A 337 -10.48 -6.86 14.01
N GLY A 338 -9.70 -7.55 14.83
CA GLY A 338 -10.23 -8.52 15.82
C GLY A 338 -11.01 -9.67 15.17
N GLU A 339 -11.95 -10.29 15.90
CA GLU A 339 -12.84 -11.35 15.35
C GLU A 339 -14.09 -10.80 14.66
N SER A 340 -14.31 -9.48 14.70
CA SER A 340 -15.61 -8.91 14.40
C SER A 340 -15.52 -7.50 13.84
N HIS A 341 -15.09 -7.31 12.60
CA HIS A 341 -15.19 -6.00 11.91
C HIS A 341 -15.24 -6.21 10.39
N GLY A 342 -16.14 -7.09 9.94
CA GLY A 342 -16.33 -7.37 8.51
C GLY A 342 -15.29 -8.29 7.87
N ILE A 343 -14.36 -8.83 8.66
CA ILE A 343 -13.36 -9.82 8.20
C ILE A 343 -13.71 -11.20 8.74
N GLU A 344 -13.77 -12.17 7.84
CA GLU A 344 -13.88 -13.59 8.13
C GLU A 344 -12.55 -14.29 7.84
N TYR A 345 -12.06 -15.04 8.82
CA TYR A 345 -10.71 -15.58 8.78
C TYR A 345 -10.66 -17.03 8.29
N VAL A 346 -9.74 -17.28 7.37
CA VAL A 346 -9.37 -18.61 6.88
C VAL A 346 -7.90 -18.93 7.21
N ASN A 347 -7.52 -20.20 7.16
CA ASN A 347 -6.12 -20.62 7.32
C ASN A 347 -5.37 -20.63 5.98
N SER A 348 -6.09 -20.76 4.87
CA SER A 348 -5.52 -20.79 3.53
C SER A 348 -6.54 -20.38 2.47
N ALA A 349 -6.05 -20.02 1.29
CA ALA A 349 -6.87 -19.66 0.15
C ALA A 349 -7.83 -20.78 -0.33
N ILE A 350 -7.53 -22.05 -0.02
CA ILE A 350 -8.37 -23.21 -0.39
C ILE A 350 -9.71 -23.19 0.37
N GLU A 351 -9.75 -22.56 1.55
CA GLU A 351 -10.95 -22.49 2.38
C GLU A 351 -11.93 -21.37 1.95
N VAL A 352 -11.50 -20.45 1.07
CA VAL A 352 -12.27 -19.25 0.71
C VAL A 352 -13.64 -19.58 0.12
N LEU A 353 -13.71 -20.54 -0.81
CA LEU A 353 -14.97 -20.92 -1.46
C LEU A 353 -15.99 -21.46 -0.43
N ALA A 354 -15.54 -22.36 0.44
CA ALA A 354 -16.38 -22.94 1.48
C ALA A 354 -16.81 -21.89 2.52
N CYS A 355 -15.92 -20.98 2.88
CA CYS A 355 -16.21 -19.86 3.78
C CYS A 355 -17.30 -18.95 3.20
N ALA A 356 -17.15 -18.51 1.95
CA ALA A 356 -18.12 -17.67 1.26
C ALA A 356 -19.50 -18.35 1.17
N SER A 357 -19.56 -19.63 0.78
CA SER A 357 -20.83 -20.38 0.75
C SER A 357 -21.47 -20.48 2.14
N SER A 358 -20.69 -20.79 3.18
CA SER A 358 -21.23 -20.87 4.54
C SER A 358 -21.83 -19.55 5.03
N ILE A 359 -21.22 -18.41 4.69
CA ILE A 359 -21.73 -17.08 5.07
C ILE A 359 -23.07 -16.80 4.39
N ILE A 360 -23.21 -17.18 3.11
CA ILE A 360 -24.46 -17.05 2.36
C ILE A 360 -25.53 -17.95 2.95
N ASP A 361 -25.22 -19.23 3.15
CA ASP A 361 -26.17 -20.24 3.61
C ASP A 361 -26.71 -19.93 5.01
N ASN A 362 -25.87 -19.35 5.88
CA ASN A 362 -26.26 -18.92 7.21
C ASN A 362 -27.01 -17.58 7.24
N GLY A 363 -27.03 -16.83 6.12
CA GLY A 363 -27.61 -15.49 6.07
C GLY A 363 -26.83 -14.45 6.89
N ASP A 364 -25.53 -14.67 7.11
CA ASP A 364 -24.69 -13.85 7.98
C ASP A 364 -24.09 -12.62 7.27
N TYR A 365 -24.18 -12.56 5.94
CA TYR A 365 -23.51 -11.57 5.11
C TYR A 365 -23.76 -10.13 5.58
N ASP A 366 -25.02 -9.71 5.67
CA ASP A 366 -25.37 -8.32 6.00
C ASP A 366 -24.87 -7.92 7.39
N ARG A 367 -24.91 -8.85 8.36
CA ARG A 367 -24.42 -8.60 9.72
C ARG A 367 -22.92 -8.32 9.70
N ILE A 368 -22.15 -9.17 9.00
CA ILE A 368 -20.69 -9.04 8.91
C ILE A 368 -20.32 -7.77 8.14
N ALA A 369 -20.94 -7.56 6.97
CA ALA A 369 -20.67 -6.43 6.09
C ALA A 369 -20.96 -5.07 6.76
N ASN A 370 -22.09 -4.96 7.48
CA ASN A 370 -22.43 -3.75 8.23
C ASN A 370 -21.44 -3.49 9.37
N SER A 371 -21.04 -4.52 10.11
CA SER A 371 -20.03 -4.38 11.17
C SER A 371 -18.69 -3.87 10.63
N GLY A 372 -18.30 -4.29 9.44
CA GLY A 372 -17.11 -3.79 8.75
C GLY A 372 -17.22 -2.32 8.37
N ARG A 373 -18.33 -1.94 7.72
CA ARG A 373 -18.57 -0.55 7.35
C ARG A 373 -18.60 0.38 8.57
N ASP A 374 -19.24 -0.06 9.64
CA ASP A 374 -19.34 0.69 10.89
C ASP A 374 -17.99 0.91 11.57
N PHE A 375 -17.08 -0.05 11.46
CA PHE A 375 -15.72 0.07 11.98
C PHE A 375 -14.95 1.18 11.28
N VAL A 376 -14.98 1.22 9.95
CA VAL A 376 -14.16 2.14 9.16
C VAL A 376 -14.80 3.50 8.91
N LYS A 377 -16.05 3.74 9.32
CA LYS A 377 -16.84 4.93 8.92
C LYS A 377 -16.23 6.30 9.25
N ASN A 378 -15.24 6.34 10.16
CA ASN A 378 -14.55 7.57 10.56
C ASN A 378 -13.15 7.70 9.93
N ASN A 379 -12.71 6.72 9.13
CA ASN A 379 -11.42 6.75 8.42
C ASN A 379 -11.49 7.64 7.18
N ASP A 380 -11.97 8.88 7.31
CA ASP A 380 -12.02 9.82 6.19
C ASP A 380 -10.64 10.46 5.97
N TRP A 381 -10.18 10.53 4.71
CA TRP A 381 -8.87 11.11 4.42
C TRP A 381 -8.71 12.56 4.90
N ASN A 382 -9.77 13.36 4.98
CA ASN A 382 -9.68 14.72 5.50
C ASN A 382 -9.34 14.73 7.00
N LEU A 383 -9.99 13.88 7.79
CA LEU A 383 -9.73 13.73 9.22
C LEU A 383 -8.32 13.18 9.47
N ILE A 384 -7.93 12.15 8.71
CA ILE A 384 -6.57 11.59 8.77
C ILE A 384 -5.52 12.63 8.38
N THR A 385 -5.82 13.50 7.41
CA THR A 385 -4.92 14.60 7.03
C THR A 385 -4.85 15.67 8.13
N ASP A 386 -5.96 15.96 8.83
CA ASP A 386 -5.97 16.89 9.97
C ASP A 386 -5.05 16.40 11.10
N ASP A 387 -5.15 15.12 11.45
CA ASP A 387 -4.31 14.52 12.48
C ASP A 387 -2.84 14.49 12.07
N PHE A 388 -2.55 14.11 10.82
CA PHE A 388 -1.19 14.12 10.27
C PHE A 388 -0.59 15.53 10.28
N GLU A 389 -1.34 16.53 9.81
CA GLU A 389 -0.91 17.93 9.80
C GLU A 389 -0.66 18.46 11.22
N LYS A 390 -1.54 18.15 12.17
CA LYS A 390 -1.40 18.54 13.57
C LYS A 390 -0.13 17.96 14.18
N VAL A 391 0.11 16.66 13.99
CA VAL A 391 1.31 15.97 14.48
C VAL A 391 2.59 16.63 13.96
N LEU A 392 2.65 16.97 12.67
CA LEU A 392 3.81 17.66 12.10
C LEU A 392 3.98 19.09 12.67
N ASN A 393 2.88 19.83 12.82
CA ASN A 393 2.92 21.17 13.38
C ASN A 393 3.42 21.17 14.83
N ASP A 394 2.98 20.21 15.65
CA ASP A 394 3.41 20.11 17.04
C ASP A 394 4.91 19.76 17.12
N LEU A 395 5.39 18.81 16.31
CA LEU A 395 6.81 18.50 16.20
C LEU A 395 7.66 19.72 15.80
N ILE A 396 7.21 20.52 14.82
CA ILE A 396 7.95 21.70 14.35
C ILE A 396 7.99 22.80 15.42
N LYS A 397 6.94 22.94 16.25
CA LYS A 397 6.94 23.92 17.35
C LYS A 397 8.02 23.61 18.38
N ASP A 398 8.29 22.34 18.65
CA ASP A 398 9.30 21.94 19.64
C ASP A 398 10.75 22.24 19.18
N PHE A 399 10.95 22.56 17.90
CA PHE A 399 12.24 22.93 17.30
C PHE A 399 12.47 24.44 17.16
N ASN A 400 11.44 25.26 17.35
CA ASN A 400 11.50 26.72 17.28
C ASN A 400 11.45 27.34 18.67
#